data_AF-A0AAW6NIH1-F1
#
_entry.id   AF-A0AAW6NIH1-F1
#
_cell.length_a   1.000
_cell.length_b   1.000
_cell.length_c   1.000
_cell.angle_alpha   90.00
_cell.angle_beta   90.00
_cell.angle_gamma   90.00
#
_symmetry.space_group_name_H-M   'P 1'
#
loop_
_entity.id
_entity.type
_entity.pdbx_description
1 polymer ?
#
loop_
_entity_poly.entity_id
_entity_poly.type
_entity_poly.pdbx_seq_one_letter_code
_entity_poly.pdbx_strand_id
1 'polypeptide(L)' 'AAASLMLLNKVDLLPYLNFDVDKCLAYAREVNPDIEILLVSATRGDGMDAWLNWLENERCA' A
#
# COMPACT_ATOMS: atom_id res chain seq x y z
N ALA A 1 4.98 1.75 15.90
CA ALA A 1 5.49 2.30 14.62
C ALA A 1 4.79 3.62 14.31
N ALA A 2 5.31 4.45 13.40
CA ALA A 2 4.74 5.77 13.11
C ALA A 2 3.55 5.74 12.12
N ALA A 3 3.40 4.70 11.31
CA ALA A 3 2.33 4.56 10.32
C ALA A 3 1.58 3.24 10.50
N SER A 4 0.25 3.31 10.40
CA SER A 4 -0.67 2.15 10.45
C SER A 4 -0.86 1.50 9.07
N LEU A 5 -0.75 2.29 7.99
CA LEU A 5 -0.95 1.86 6.61
C LEU A 5 0.20 2.33 5.71
N MET A 6 0.66 1.46 4.83
CA MET A 6 1.54 1.79 3.70
C MET A 6 0.78 1.67 2.38
N LEU A 7 0.85 2.71 1.56
CA LEU A 7 0.39 2.68 0.17
C LEU A 7 1.60 2.47 -0.75
N LEU A 8 1.70 1.31 -1.38
CA LEU A 8 2.63 1.10 -2.48
C LEU A 8 1.99 1.64 -3.76
N ASN A 9 2.28 2.89 -4.10
CA ASN A 9 1.68 3.58 -5.24
C ASN A 9 2.44 3.35 -6.56
N LYS A 10 1.78 3.63 -7.67
CA LYS A 10 2.25 3.50 -9.06
C LYS A 10 2.52 2.06 -9.48
N VAL A 11 1.70 1.13 -8.99
CA VAL A 11 1.81 -0.30 -9.36
C VAL A 11 1.54 -0.55 -10.85
N ASP A 12 0.91 0.39 -11.54
CA ASP A 12 0.80 0.40 -13.00
C ASP A 12 2.16 0.43 -13.71
N LEU A 13 3.22 0.88 -13.04
CA LEU A 13 4.57 0.93 -13.60
C LEU A 13 5.36 -0.38 -13.46
N LEU A 14 4.88 -1.35 -12.66
CA LEU A 14 5.61 -2.60 -12.39
C LEU A 14 6.04 -3.36 -13.67
N PRO A 15 5.25 -3.41 -14.77
CA PRO A 15 5.69 -4.06 -16.01
C PRO A 15 6.91 -3.39 -16.67
N TYR A 16 7.20 -2.13 -16.32
CA TYR A 16 8.26 -1.32 -16.92
C TYR A 16 9.46 -1.12 -15.99
N LEU A 17 9.40 -1.64 -14.75
CA LEU A 17 10.42 -1.45 -13.73
C LEU A 17 10.99 -2.79 -13.29
N ASN A 18 12.29 -2.82 -13.03
CA ASN A 18 12.89 -3.93 -12.28
C ASN A 18 12.66 -3.70 -10.78
N PHE A 19 11.42 -3.93 -10.32
CA PHE A 19 11.01 -3.74 -8.94
C PHE A 19 10.40 -5.03 -8.37
N ASP A 20 10.98 -5.52 -7.28
CA ASP A 20 10.51 -6.70 -6.56
C ASP A 20 9.52 -6.29 -5.47
N VAL A 21 8.24 -6.51 -5.75
CA VAL A 21 7.15 -6.18 -4.83
C VAL A 21 7.24 -7.01 -3.56
N ASP A 22 7.41 -8.32 -3.67
CA ASP A 22 7.40 -9.23 -2.52
C ASP A 22 8.54 -8.88 -1.53
N LYS A 23 9.71 -8.54 -2.07
CA LYS A 23 10.84 -8.07 -1.26
C LYS A 23 10.55 -6.74 -0.57
N CYS A 24 9.89 -5.80 -1.26
CA CYS A 24 9.47 -4.54 -0.66
C CYS A 24 8.46 -4.76 0.48
N LEU A 25 7.49 -5.65 0.31
CA LEU A 25 6.51 -5.99 1.34
C LEU A 25 7.17 -6.67 2.55
N ALA A 26 8.13 -7.56 2.31
CA ALA A 26 8.91 -8.20 3.37
C ALA A 26 9.67 -7.16 4.21
N TYR A 27 10.34 -6.20 3.57
CA TYR A 27 11.04 -5.13 4.28
C TYR A 27 10.11 -4.20 5.06
N ALA A 28 8.92 -3.90 4.52
CA ALA A 28 7.93 -3.14 5.27
C ALA A 28 7.51 -3.86 6.56
N ARG A 29 7.32 -5.19 6.48
CA ARG A 29 6.98 -6.06 7.63
C ARG A 29 8.12 -6.22 8.63
N GLU A 30 9.38 -6.20 8.19
CA GLU A 30 10.54 -6.20 9.09
C GLU A 30 10.59 -4.93 9.96
N VAL A 31 10.21 -3.78 9.40
CA VAL A 31 10.17 -2.50 10.11
C VAL A 31 8.93 -2.37 11.00
N ASN A 32 7.77 -2.80 10.49
CA ASN A 32 6.51 -2.77 11.20
C ASN A 32 5.70 -4.06 10.90
N PRO A 33 5.75 -5.08 11.76
CA PRO A 33 5.06 -6.34 11.55
C PRO A 33 3.55 -6.21 11.37
N ASP A 34 2.95 -5.20 12.01
CA ASP A 34 1.50 -4.97 12.01
C ASP A 34 1.04 -3.99 10.90
N ILE A 35 1.95 -3.57 10.00
CA ILE A 35 1.60 -2.61 8.95
C ILE A 35 0.61 -3.22 7.96
N GLU A 36 -0.50 -2.51 7.73
CA GLU A 36 -1.38 -2.80 6.61
C GLU A 36 -0.74 -2.27 5.33
N ILE A 37 -0.88 -2.99 4.22
CA ILE A 37 -0.29 -2.59 2.95
C ILE A 37 -1.34 -2.68 1.85
N LEU A 38 -1.50 -1.59 1.10
CA LEU A 38 -2.34 -1.55 -0.10
C LEU A 38 -1.48 -1.20 -1.32
N LEU A 39 -1.68 -1.97 -2.39
CA LEU A 39 -1.11 -1.69 -3.70
C LEU A 39 -2.07 -0.81 -4.48
N VAL A 40 -1.61 0.36 -4.91
CA VAL A 40 -2.47 1.36 -5.55
C VAL A 40 -1.85 1.94 -6.82
N SER A 41 -2.71 2.38 -7.73
CA SER A 41 -2.34 3.28 -8.81
C SER A 41 -3.26 4.49 -8.75
N ALA A 42 -2.75 5.62 -8.29
CA ALA A 42 -3.52 6.87 -8.31
C ALA A 42 -3.86 7.32 -9.76
N THR A 43 -3.09 6.87 -10.75
CA THR A 43 -3.33 7.18 -12.17
C THR A 43 -4.41 6.30 -12.78
N ARG A 44 -4.36 4.99 -12.53
CA ARG A 44 -5.29 4.01 -13.11
C ARG A 44 -6.55 3.81 -12.25
N GLY A 45 -6.48 4.14 -10.97
CA GLY A 45 -7.55 3.96 -9.98
C GLY A 45 -7.45 2.66 -9.17
N ASP A 46 -6.46 1.79 -9.42
CA ASP A 46 -6.36 0.52 -8.70
C ASP A 46 -6.20 0.73 -7.20
N GLY A 47 -6.93 -0.06 -6.40
CA GLY A 47 -6.81 -0.07 -4.94
C GLY A 47 -7.30 1.22 -4.25
N MET A 48 -7.79 2.22 -5.01
CA MET A 48 -8.26 3.48 -4.46
C MET A 48 -9.52 3.29 -3.60
N ASP A 49 -10.45 2.42 -4.01
CA ASP A 49 -11.65 2.10 -3.22
C ASP A 49 -11.27 1.46 -1.87
N ALA A 50 -10.29 0.55 -1.86
CA ALA A 50 -9.80 -0.07 -0.64
C ALA A 50 -9.18 0.97 0.32
N TRP A 51 -8.40 1.91 -0.24
CA TRP A 51 -7.84 3.01 0.55
C TRP A 51 -8.91 3.96 1.09
N LEU A 52 -9.91 4.33 0.29
CA LEU A 52 -11.03 5.17 0.74
C LEU A 52 -11.83 4.49 1.85
N ASN A 53 -12.16 3.21 1.69
CA ASN A 53 -12.84 2.43 2.72
C ASN A 53 -12.01 2.36 4.01
N TRP A 54 -10.69 2.20 3.91
CA TRP A 54 -9.80 2.25 5.07
C TRP A 54 -9.89 3.59 5.80
N LEU A 55 -9.85 4.71 5.06
CA LEU A 55 -9.99 6.05 5.65
C LEU A 55 -11.36 6.25 6.32
N GLU A 56 -12.43 5.73 5.74
CA GLU A 56 -13.77 5.80 6.33
C GLU A 56 -13.84 5.02 7.65
N ASN A 57 -13.26 3.82 7.69
CA ASN A 57 -13.20 3.01 8.90
C ASN A 57 -12.41 3.71 10.02
N GLU A 58 -11.25 4.28 9.71
CA GLU A 58 -10.41 4.99 10.70
C GLU A 58 -11.05 6.29 11.20
N ARG A 59 -11.94 6.93 10.40
CA ARG A 59 -12.69 8.11 10.84
C ARG A 59 -13.85 7.78 11.78
N CYS A 60 -14.36 6.56 11.73
CA CYS A 60 -15.46 6.09 12.57
C CYS A 60 -15.00 5.35 13.83
N ALA A 61 -13.70 5.08 13.96
CA ALA A 61 -13.04 4.52 15.14
C ALA A 61 -12.71 5.60 16.18
#